data_AF-A0AB73M621-F1
#
_entry.id   AF-A0AB73M621-F1
#
_cell.length_a   1.000
_cell.length_b   1.000
_cell.length_c   1.000
_cell.angle_alpha   90.00
_cell.angle_beta   90.00
_cell.angle_gamma   90.00
#
_symmetry.space_group_name_H-M   'P 1'
#
loop_
_entity.id
_entity.type
_entity.pdbx_description
1 polymer ?
#
loop_
_entity_poly.entity_id
_entity_poly.type
_entity_poly.pdbx_seq_one_letter_code
_entity_poly.pdbx_strand_id
1 'polypeptide(L)'
;MVINYYKIVSFIDIFGFAISIFTFVGSCRKMFITKNPIAFFNLPLISLLISVSFVLDLMGIILDKKDFFFIAKLISGSMICYSIILKLLFPFLFYNVKDLDTQLDTESEKKTKENNPGRNIMDGIDLEKVEIKLNHFLATKGFKDEELRLPDFAVDLGLTTHQASHYLNKYLSMSYVDFLNYHRINEVMDMIRIKSNYNLLNIALECGFNSASSFHRACIKFTGKSPRNLRKDILLNDRGNQSEL
;
A
#
# COMPACT_ATOMS: atom_id res chain seq x y z
N MET A 1 -46.49 16.92 19.58
CA MET A 1 -45.63 16.45 18.47
C MET A 1 -44.21 16.99 18.58
N VAL A 2 -44.04 18.30 18.79
CA VAL A 2 -42.73 19.00 18.89
C VAL A 2 -41.82 18.46 20.02
N ILE A 3 -42.35 18.13 21.20
CA ILE A 3 -41.55 17.62 22.34
C ILE A 3 -40.91 16.24 22.05
N ASN A 4 -41.61 15.37 21.32
CA ASN A 4 -41.05 14.07 20.93
C ASN A 4 -39.94 14.21 19.88
N TYR A 5 -40.05 15.22 19.00
CA TYR A 5 -39.04 15.51 18.00
C TYR A 5 -37.70 15.91 18.63
N TYR A 6 -37.71 16.85 19.59
CA TYR A 6 -36.48 17.27 20.29
C TYR A 6 -35.82 16.13 21.08
N LYS A 7 -36.60 15.23 21.69
CA LYS A 7 -36.06 14.04 22.38
C LYS A 7 -35.37 13.08 21.42
N ILE A 8 -35.92 12.86 20.24
CA ILE A 8 -35.33 11.99 19.21
C ILE A 8 -34.02 12.60 18.70
N VAL A 9 -34.00 13.89 18.39
CA VAL A 9 -32.80 14.61 17.93
C VAL A 9 -31.69 14.55 18.99
N SER A 10 -32.01 14.87 20.25
CA SER A 10 -31.04 14.80 21.35
C SER A 10 -30.48 13.38 21.56
N PHE A 11 -31.30 12.34 21.39
CA PHE A 11 -30.84 10.95 21.48
C PHE A 11 -29.85 10.61 20.36
N ILE A 12 -30.11 11.06 19.14
CA ILE A 12 -29.23 10.87 17.98
C ILE A 12 -27.88 11.57 18.22
N ASP A 13 -27.89 12.78 18.76
CA ASP A 13 -26.67 13.55 19.03
C ASP A 13 -25.80 12.92 20.12
N ILE A 14 -26.42 12.40 21.20
CA ILE A 14 -25.72 11.67 22.26
C ILE A 14 -25.07 10.40 21.69
N PHE A 15 -25.78 9.68 20.81
CA PHE A 15 -25.25 8.48 20.17
C PHE A 15 -24.10 8.81 19.21
N GLY A 16 -24.23 9.88 18.42
CA GLY A 16 -23.18 10.39 17.54
C GLY A 16 -21.92 10.82 18.30
N PHE A 17 -22.09 11.50 19.43
CA PHE A 17 -21.01 11.87 20.33
C PHE A 17 -20.27 10.66 20.90
N ALA A 18 -21.00 9.63 21.33
CA ALA A 18 -20.41 8.39 21.86
C ALA A 18 -19.56 7.66 20.80
N ILE A 19 -20.05 7.57 19.56
CA ILE A 19 -19.30 6.99 18.43
C ILE A 19 -18.04 7.82 18.13
N SER A 20 -18.16 9.15 18.12
CA SER A 20 -17.03 10.07 17.90
C SER A 20 -15.93 9.88 18.95
N ILE A 21 -16.27 9.82 20.24
CA ILE A 21 -15.31 9.55 21.32
C ILE A 21 -14.63 8.20 21.11
N PHE A 22 -15.40 7.15 20.79
CA PHE A 22 -14.84 5.82 20.58
C PHE A 22 -13.81 5.81 19.45
N THR A 23 -14.11 6.48 18.33
CA THR A 23 -13.17 6.61 17.21
C THR A 23 -11.94 7.47 17.54
N PHE A 24 -12.10 8.54 18.32
CA PHE A 24 -10.98 9.35 18.83
C PHE A 24 -10.04 8.51 19.70
N VAL A 25 -10.58 7.78 20.68
CA VAL A 25 -9.80 6.92 21.58
C VAL A 25 -9.08 5.81 20.79
N GLY A 26 -9.76 5.17 19.84
CA GLY A 26 -9.15 4.18 18.95
C GLY A 26 -8.00 4.75 18.11
N SER A 27 -8.18 5.96 17.57
CA SER A 27 -7.17 6.67 16.77
C SER A 27 -5.96 7.07 17.61
N CYS A 28 -6.18 7.62 18.80
CA CYS A 28 -5.13 7.93 19.78
C CYS A 28 -4.36 6.67 20.19
N ARG A 29 -5.05 5.57 20.50
CA ARG A 29 -4.42 4.29 20.86
C ARG A 29 -3.54 3.75 19.72
N LYS A 30 -4.02 3.82 18.49
CA LYS A 30 -3.25 3.40 17.30
C LYS A 30 -1.99 4.26 17.13
N MET A 31 -2.09 5.57 17.33
CA MET A 31 -0.95 6.50 17.30
C MET A 31 0.11 6.18 18.37
N PHE A 32 -0.30 5.84 19.60
CA PHE A 32 0.67 5.49 20.66
C PHE A 32 1.39 4.16 20.43
N ILE A 33 0.73 3.20 19.76
CA ILE A 33 1.31 1.86 19.50
C ILE A 33 2.25 1.88 18.28
N THR A 34 1.90 2.65 17.25
CA THR A 34 2.71 2.78 16.03
C THR A 34 3.49 4.09 16.08
N LYS A 35 4.81 4.06 16.34
CA LYS A 35 5.74 5.22 16.29
C LYS A 35 5.88 5.81 14.87
N ASN A 36 4.76 6.21 14.27
CA ASN A 36 4.66 6.68 12.90
C ASN A 36 4.90 8.20 12.82
N PRO A 37 5.29 8.71 11.63
CA PRO A 37 5.56 10.13 11.42
C PRO A 37 4.33 11.03 11.64
N ILE A 38 4.60 12.32 11.89
CA ILE A 38 3.67 13.42 12.27
C ILE A 38 2.39 13.50 11.40
N ALA A 39 2.41 12.99 10.16
CA ALA A 39 1.25 12.98 9.27
C ALA A 39 0.03 12.19 9.81
N PHE A 40 0.24 11.23 10.73
CA PHE A 40 -0.85 10.48 11.38
C PHE A 40 -1.58 11.29 12.48
N PHE A 41 -1.06 12.45 12.86
CA PHE A 41 -1.66 13.33 13.87
C PHE A 41 -2.95 14.02 13.38
N ASN A 42 -3.16 14.09 12.07
CA ASN A 42 -4.35 14.72 11.47
C ASN A 42 -5.64 13.93 11.76
N LEU A 43 -5.57 12.60 11.87
CA LEU A 43 -6.71 11.72 12.15
C LEU A 43 -7.34 11.94 13.54
N PRO A 44 -6.59 11.91 14.66
CA PRO A 44 -7.15 12.20 15.98
C PRO A 44 -7.69 13.63 16.07
N LEU A 45 -7.03 14.60 15.41
CA LEU A 45 -7.48 16.00 15.37
C LEU A 45 -8.86 16.15 14.68
N ILE A 46 -9.10 15.44 13.58
CA ILE A 46 -10.41 15.41 12.91
C ILE A 46 -11.49 14.81 13.83
N SER A 47 -11.21 13.67 14.48
CA SER A 47 -12.18 13.07 15.40
C SER A 47 -12.48 13.93 16.63
N LEU A 48 -11.49 14.69 17.13
CA LEU A 48 -11.68 15.65 18.20
C LEU A 48 -12.60 16.80 17.76
N LEU A 49 -12.39 17.35 16.57
CA LEU A 49 -13.23 18.44 16.05
C LEU A 49 -14.68 17.99 15.81
N ILE A 50 -14.89 16.76 15.32
CA ILE A 50 -16.23 16.17 15.19
C ILE A 50 -16.90 16.04 16.56
N SER A 51 -16.17 15.59 17.59
CA SER A 51 -16.72 15.51 18.95
C SER A 51 -17.13 16.88 19.50
N VAL A 52 -16.35 17.93 19.23
CA VAL A 52 -16.67 19.31 19.63
C VAL A 52 -17.91 19.84 18.91
N SER A 53 -18.12 19.49 17.64
CA SER A 53 -19.35 19.86 16.90
C SER A 53 -20.61 19.30 17.55
N PHE A 54 -20.62 18.02 17.94
CA PHE A 54 -21.77 17.41 18.63
C PHE A 54 -22.08 18.07 19.98
N VAL A 55 -21.06 18.49 20.72
CA VAL A 55 -21.25 19.21 21.99
C VAL A 55 -21.90 20.57 21.77
N LEU A 56 -21.49 21.29 20.72
CA LEU A 56 -22.08 22.58 20.37
C LEU A 56 -23.53 22.46 19.89
N ASP A 57 -23.85 21.41 19.11
CA ASP A 57 -25.23 21.09 18.71
C ASP A 57 -26.11 20.78 19.92
N LEU A 58 -25.62 19.97 20.87
CA LEU A 58 -26.34 19.66 22.11
C LEU A 58 -26.58 20.92 22.96
N MET A 59 -25.57 21.79 23.09
CA MET A 59 -25.71 23.09 23.78
C MET A 59 -26.72 24.01 23.08
N GLY A 60 -26.75 24.01 21.75
CA GLY A 60 -27.72 24.78 20.96
C GLY A 60 -29.17 24.35 21.20
N ILE A 61 -29.41 23.04 21.34
CA ILE A 61 -30.72 22.48 21.70
C ILE A 61 -31.13 22.88 23.12
N ILE A 62 -30.20 22.81 24.09
CA ILE A 62 -30.48 23.14 25.50
C ILE A 62 -30.78 24.63 25.69
N LEU A 63 -30.09 25.51 24.96
CA LEU A 63 -30.19 26.96 25.11
C LEU A 63 -31.24 27.61 24.18
N ASP A 64 -31.88 26.83 23.30
CA ASP A 64 -32.86 27.25 22.28
C ASP A 64 -32.45 28.51 21.48
N LYS A 65 -31.14 28.68 21.28
CA LYS A 65 -30.53 29.83 20.63
C LYS A 65 -30.09 29.45 19.22
N LYS A 66 -30.76 30.03 18.22
CA LYS A 66 -30.53 29.77 16.79
C LYS A 66 -29.09 30.05 16.32
N ASP A 67 -28.38 30.95 16.99
CA ASP A 67 -27.00 31.32 16.67
C ASP A 67 -26.04 30.14 16.86
N PHE A 68 -26.25 29.30 17.87
CA PHE A 68 -25.41 28.12 18.13
C PHE A 68 -25.59 27.05 17.04
N PHE A 69 -26.82 26.86 16.55
CA PHE A 69 -27.08 25.96 15.42
C PHE A 69 -26.39 26.42 14.13
N PHE A 70 -26.30 27.73 13.89
CA PHE A 70 -25.60 28.27 12.72
C PHE A 70 -24.10 28.02 12.82
N ILE A 71 -23.51 28.26 14.00
CA ILE A 71 -22.08 28.04 14.26
C ILE A 71 -21.71 26.56 14.15
N ALA A 72 -22.51 25.66 14.71
CA ALA A 72 -22.26 24.23 14.65
C ALA A 72 -22.34 23.68 13.21
N LYS A 73 -23.30 24.16 12.40
CA LYS A 73 -23.38 23.85 10.96
C LYS A 73 -22.21 24.41 10.16
N LEU A 74 -21.72 25.60 10.51
CA LEU A 74 -20.55 26.19 9.87
C LEU A 74 -19.28 25.38 10.16
N ILE A 75 -19.12 24.93 11.40
CA ILE A 75 -17.98 24.12 11.83
C ILE A 75 -18.02 22.77 11.11
N SER A 76 -19.15 22.05 11.17
CA SER A 76 -19.29 20.75 10.49
C SER A 76 -19.10 20.84 8.98
N GLY A 77 -19.64 21.88 8.33
CA GLY A 77 -19.41 22.16 6.91
C GLY A 77 -17.93 22.41 6.58
N SER A 78 -17.23 23.20 7.41
CA SER A 78 -15.80 23.45 7.24
C SER A 78 -14.94 22.20 7.42
N MET A 79 -15.36 21.26 8.29
CA MET A 79 -14.69 19.98 8.51
C MET A 79 -14.81 19.05 7.30
N ILE A 80 -15.96 19.05 6.62
CA ILE A 80 -16.16 18.29 5.39
C ILE A 80 -15.24 18.83 4.30
N CYS A 81 -15.18 20.16 4.14
CA CYS A 81 -14.25 20.81 3.20
C CYS A 81 -12.79 20.50 3.54
N TYR A 82 -12.39 20.59 4.81
CA TYR A 82 -11.04 20.26 5.26
C TYR A 82 -10.70 18.79 4.98
N SER A 83 -11.64 17.86 5.19
CA SER A 83 -11.45 16.44 4.90
C SER A 83 -11.25 16.17 3.41
N ILE A 84 -11.98 16.89 2.54
CA ILE A 84 -11.82 16.82 1.09
C ILE A 84 -10.45 17.36 0.67
N ILE A 85 -10.02 18.51 1.22
CA ILE A 85 -8.71 19.11 0.97
C ILE A 85 -7.59 18.18 1.44
N LEU A 86 -7.73 17.58 2.62
CA LEU A 86 -6.74 16.65 3.17
C LEU A 86 -6.64 15.37 2.31
N LYS A 87 -7.76 14.86 1.79
CA LYS A 87 -7.78 13.76 0.82
C LYS A 87 -7.10 14.12 -0.50
N LEU A 88 -7.25 15.37 -0.95
CA LEU A 88 -6.63 15.87 -2.19
C LEU A 88 -5.11 16.05 -2.03
N LEU A 89 -4.67 16.55 -0.88
CA LEU A 89 -3.27 16.87 -0.59
C LEU A 89 -2.46 15.64 -0.16
N PHE A 90 -3.08 14.69 0.54
CA PHE A 90 -2.44 13.45 1.00
C PHE A 90 -3.29 12.20 0.68
N PRO A 91 -3.43 11.82 -0.61
CA PRO A 91 -4.23 10.67 -1.01
C PRO A 91 -3.75 9.38 -0.34
N PHE A 92 -2.45 9.25 -0.09
CA PHE A 92 -1.82 8.07 0.52
C PHE A 92 -2.33 7.75 1.95
N LEU A 93 -2.87 8.73 2.70
CA LEU A 93 -3.40 8.51 4.05
C LEU A 93 -4.79 7.85 4.04
N PHE A 94 -5.56 8.05 2.98
CA PHE A 94 -6.93 7.54 2.80
C PHE A 94 -7.01 6.41 1.78
N TYR A 95 -6.03 6.32 0.91
CA TYR A 95 -5.79 5.16 0.08
C TYR A 95 -5.19 4.08 0.98
N ASN A 96 -6.05 3.30 1.64
CA ASN A 96 -5.62 1.97 2.02
C ASN A 96 -5.04 1.34 0.74
N VAL A 97 -3.84 0.78 0.83
CA VAL A 97 -3.26 -0.15 -0.15
C VAL A 97 -4.14 -1.42 -0.16
N LYS A 98 -5.36 -1.24 -0.63
CA LYS A 98 -6.42 -2.24 -0.77
C LYS A 98 -7.33 -1.96 -1.95
N ASP A 99 -7.19 -0.81 -2.63
CA ASP A 99 -8.07 -0.45 -3.75
C ASP A 99 -7.35 -0.20 -5.09
N LEU A 100 -6.06 -0.52 -5.19
CA LEU A 100 -5.40 -0.68 -6.50
C LEU A 100 -5.22 -2.15 -6.90
N ASP A 101 -5.66 -3.07 -6.04
CA ASP A 101 -5.64 -4.53 -6.27
C ASP A 101 -7.06 -5.06 -6.59
N THR A 102 -8.09 -4.21 -6.63
CA THR A 102 -9.51 -4.63 -6.73
C THR A 102 -9.98 -5.01 -8.14
N GLN A 103 -9.08 -5.07 -9.12
CA GLN A 103 -9.39 -5.71 -10.41
C GLN A 103 -8.23 -6.59 -10.86
N LEU A 104 -7.97 -7.65 -10.10
CA LEU A 104 -7.66 -9.00 -10.55
C LEU A 104 -7.43 -9.81 -9.25
N ASP A 105 -8.17 -10.91 -9.11
CA ASP A 105 -8.05 -11.92 -8.05
C ASP A 105 -9.06 -11.80 -6.90
N THR A 106 -10.33 -11.83 -7.30
CA THR A 106 -11.36 -12.52 -6.53
C THR A 106 -10.88 -13.94 -6.22
N GLU A 107 -11.00 -14.34 -4.94
CA GLU A 107 -10.65 -15.65 -4.36
C GLU A 107 -9.17 -15.88 -4.05
N SER A 108 -8.68 -15.35 -2.91
CA SER A 108 -8.29 -16.17 -1.74
C SER A 108 -7.41 -15.42 -0.72
N GLU A 109 -8.04 -14.59 0.13
CA GLU A 109 -7.49 -14.31 1.46
C GLU A 109 -8.60 -14.33 2.51
N LYS A 110 -9.15 -15.54 2.75
CA LYS A 110 -9.69 -15.83 4.08
C LYS A 110 -8.51 -15.92 5.04
N LYS A 111 -8.45 -14.96 5.95
CA LYS A 111 -7.68 -14.99 7.20
C LYS A 111 -7.60 -16.42 7.75
N THR A 112 -6.44 -17.05 7.63
CA THR A 112 -6.04 -18.06 8.60
C THR A 112 -5.12 -17.35 9.58
N LYS A 113 -5.70 -16.97 10.73
CA LYS A 113 -4.92 -16.83 11.96
C LYS A 113 -4.34 -18.21 12.23
N GLU A 114 -3.05 -18.38 12.00
CA GLU A 114 -2.32 -19.59 12.36
C GLU A 114 -2.17 -19.63 13.89
N ASN A 115 -3.20 -20.17 14.54
CA ASN A 115 -3.08 -20.73 15.88
C ASN A 115 -2.64 -22.20 15.70
N ASN A 116 -1.35 -22.44 15.45
CA ASN A 116 -0.70 -23.71 15.73
C ASN A 116 0.83 -23.52 15.73
N PRO A 117 1.50 -23.54 16.90
CA PRO A 117 2.95 -23.64 16.94
C PRO A 117 3.33 -25.10 16.67
N GLY A 118 4.04 -25.38 15.56
CA GLY A 118 4.83 -26.61 15.48
C GLY A 118 4.95 -27.37 14.15
N ARG A 119 4.42 -26.89 13.03
CA ARG A 119 4.75 -27.51 11.72
C ARG A 119 5.41 -26.48 10.82
N ASN A 120 6.68 -26.71 10.47
CA ASN A 120 7.33 -25.91 9.44
C ASN A 120 6.60 -26.20 8.12
N ILE A 121 6.08 -25.17 7.45
CA ILE A 121 5.40 -25.28 6.15
C ILE A 121 6.30 -25.95 5.08
N MET A 122 7.61 -25.97 5.33
CA MET A 122 8.65 -26.58 4.49
C MET A 122 9.06 -27.99 4.91
N ASP A 123 8.42 -28.59 5.91
CA ASP A 123 8.76 -29.96 6.33
C ASP A 123 8.51 -30.96 5.19
N GLY A 124 9.52 -31.77 4.87
CA GLY A 124 9.47 -32.73 3.76
C GLY A 124 9.75 -32.15 2.37
N ILE A 125 10.09 -30.86 2.26
CA ILE A 125 10.52 -30.25 1.00
C ILE A 125 12.05 -30.31 0.90
N ASP A 126 12.52 -30.82 -0.23
CA ASP A 126 13.92 -30.82 -0.61
C ASP A 126 14.32 -29.42 -1.11
N LEU A 127 14.90 -28.61 -0.23
CA LEU A 127 15.27 -27.21 -0.52
C LEU A 127 16.31 -27.11 -1.65
N GLU A 128 17.19 -28.10 -1.80
CA GLU A 128 18.19 -28.12 -2.88
C GLU A 128 17.50 -28.23 -4.25
N LYS A 129 16.47 -29.09 -4.36
CA LYS A 129 15.67 -29.19 -5.59
C LYS A 129 14.92 -27.89 -5.91
N VAL A 130 14.40 -27.22 -4.90
CA VAL A 130 13.72 -25.92 -5.08
C VAL A 130 14.70 -24.88 -5.61
N GLU A 131 15.91 -24.84 -5.05
CA GLU A 131 16.97 -23.92 -5.49
C GLU A 131 17.41 -24.20 -6.93
N ILE A 132 17.60 -25.47 -7.31
CA ILE A 132 17.91 -25.86 -8.70
C ILE A 132 16.83 -25.36 -9.68
N LYS A 133 15.55 -25.57 -9.34
CA LYS A 133 14.42 -25.12 -10.17
C LYS A 133 14.32 -23.60 -10.24
N LEU A 134 14.54 -22.92 -9.12
CA LEU A 134 14.60 -21.46 -9.08
C LEU A 134 15.71 -20.92 -10.00
N ASN A 135 16.91 -21.51 -9.93
CA ASN A 135 18.02 -21.13 -10.78
C ASN A 135 17.72 -21.41 -12.27
N HIS A 136 17.04 -22.51 -12.57
CA HIS A 136 16.57 -22.78 -13.94
C HIS A 136 15.58 -21.71 -14.42
N PHE A 137 14.57 -21.37 -13.61
CA PHE A 137 13.61 -20.29 -13.90
C PHE A 137 14.30 -18.94 -14.16
N LEU A 138 15.34 -18.61 -13.38
CA LEU A 138 16.12 -17.40 -13.58
C LEU A 138 16.95 -17.45 -14.87
N ALA A 139 17.54 -18.60 -15.19
CA ALA A 139 18.33 -18.79 -16.40
C ALA A 139 17.49 -18.67 -17.68
N THR A 140 16.25 -19.18 -17.66
CA THR A 140 15.30 -19.05 -18.78
C THR A 140 14.62 -17.68 -18.82
N LYS A 141 14.92 -16.80 -17.85
CA LYS A 141 14.29 -15.48 -17.68
C LYS A 141 12.77 -15.54 -17.59
N GLY A 142 12.24 -16.56 -16.90
CA GLY A 142 10.78 -16.71 -16.69
C GLY A 142 10.14 -15.48 -16.06
N PHE A 143 10.89 -14.67 -15.32
CA PHE A 143 10.43 -13.39 -14.77
C PHE A 143 10.01 -12.36 -15.83
N LYS A 144 10.36 -12.53 -17.11
CA LYS A 144 9.93 -11.61 -18.19
C LYS A 144 8.47 -11.82 -18.61
N ASP A 145 7.86 -12.93 -18.26
CA ASP A 145 6.45 -13.16 -18.55
C ASP A 145 5.60 -12.20 -17.71
N GLU A 146 4.85 -11.34 -18.38
CA GLU A 146 3.99 -10.32 -17.76
C GLU A 146 2.76 -10.93 -17.08
N GLU A 147 2.33 -12.10 -17.54
CA GLU A 147 1.15 -12.80 -17.05
C GLU A 147 1.48 -13.81 -15.95
N LEU A 148 2.76 -13.99 -15.61
CA LEU A 148 3.20 -14.97 -14.62
C LEU A 148 2.62 -14.68 -13.22
N ARG A 149 1.81 -15.60 -12.71
CA ARG A 149 1.20 -15.50 -11.38
C ARG A 149 1.92 -16.41 -10.39
N LEU A 150 1.74 -16.13 -9.10
CA LEU A 150 2.35 -16.92 -8.03
C LEU A 150 2.02 -18.43 -8.11
N PRO A 151 0.80 -18.87 -8.47
CA PRO A 151 0.51 -20.28 -8.67
C PRO A 151 1.35 -20.92 -9.78
N ASP A 152 1.54 -20.25 -10.91
CA ASP A 152 2.33 -20.74 -12.05
C ASP A 152 3.80 -20.86 -11.66
N PHE A 153 4.33 -19.82 -11.01
CA PHE A 153 5.67 -19.84 -10.42
C PHE A 153 5.84 -20.97 -9.39
N ALA A 154 4.84 -21.24 -8.57
CA ALA A 154 4.90 -22.33 -7.60
C ALA A 154 4.98 -23.70 -8.30
N VAL A 155 4.23 -23.89 -9.38
CA VAL A 155 4.29 -25.10 -10.21
C VAL A 155 5.69 -25.31 -10.79
N ASP A 156 6.32 -24.25 -11.32
CA ASP A 156 7.69 -24.32 -11.84
C ASP A 156 8.69 -24.77 -10.77
N LEU A 157 8.53 -24.29 -9.53
CA LEU A 157 9.35 -24.67 -8.38
C LEU A 157 8.97 -26.05 -7.81
N GLY A 158 7.86 -26.66 -8.23
CA GLY A 158 7.31 -27.90 -7.65
C GLY A 158 6.81 -27.72 -6.22
N LEU A 159 6.28 -26.53 -5.92
CA LEU A 159 5.74 -26.13 -4.63
C LEU A 159 4.23 -25.87 -4.74
N THR A 160 3.54 -25.91 -3.61
CA THR A 160 2.23 -25.27 -3.51
C THR A 160 2.38 -23.75 -3.48
N THR A 161 1.34 -23.00 -3.88
CA THR A 161 1.32 -21.53 -3.83
C THR A 161 1.72 -20.98 -2.45
N HIS A 162 1.22 -21.61 -1.37
CA HIS A 162 1.53 -21.22 0.00
C HIS A 162 3.00 -21.49 0.35
N GLN A 163 3.55 -22.63 -0.07
CA GLN A 163 4.97 -22.94 0.11
C GLN A 163 5.86 -21.99 -0.68
N ALA A 164 5.53 -21.66 -1.94
CA ALA A 164 6.29 -20.71 -2.73
C ALA A 164 6.32 -19.32 -2.08
N SER A 165 5.17 -18.82 -1.61
CA SER A 165 5.12 -17.56 -0.85
C SER A 165 5.95 -17.64 0.43
N HIS A 166 5.83 -18.73 1.20
CA HIS A 166 6.64 -18.94 2.40
C HIS A 166 8.13 -19.02 2.07
N TYR A 167 8.50 -19.65 0.95
CA TYR A 167 9.89 -19.81 0.51
C TYR A 167 10.52 -18.46 0.25
N LEU A 168 9.87 -17.65 -0.60
CA LEU A 168 10.35 -16.32 -0.95
C LEU A 168 10.48 -15.42 0.29
N ASN A 169 9.47 -15.41 1.16
CA ASN A 169 9.50 -14.56 2.35
C ASN A 169 10.54 -15.03 3.38
N LYS A 170 10.67 -16.33 3.62
CA LYS A 170 11.55 -16.87 4.67
C LYS A 170 13.00 -16.97 4.23
N TYR A 171 13.25 -17.43 3.01
CA TYR A 171 14.61 -17.72 2.53
C TYR A 171 15.19 -16.58 1.69
N LEU A 172 14.36 -15.85 0.94
CA LEU A 172 14.81 -14.73 0.12
C LEU A 172 14.46 -13.36 0.72
N SER A 173 13.70 -13.32 1.81
CA SER A 173 13.22 -12.07 2.43
C SER A 173 12.50 -11.13 1.44
N MET A 174 11.79 -11.70 0.47
CA MET A 174 11.11 -10.97 -0.60
C MET A 174 9.67 -11.46 -0.78
N SER A 175 8.77 -10.54 -1.10
CA SER A 175 7.47 -10.90 -1.65
C SER A 175 7.62 -11.39 -3.10
N TYR A 176 6.64 -12.13 -3.62
CA TYR A 176 6.63 -12.57 -5.02
C TYR A 176 6.78 -11.43 -6.03
N VAL A 177 6.03 -10.35 -5.81
CA VAL A 177 6.08 -9.16 -6.67
C VAL A 177 7.46 -8.49 -6.60
N ASP A 178 8.08 -8.47 -5.42
CA ASP A 178 9.42 -7.90 -5.25
C ASP A 178 10.49 -8.76 -5.89
N PHE A 179 10.39 -10.08 -5.75
CA PHE A 179 11.27 -11.03 -6.39
C PHE A 179 11.28 -10.82 -7.92
N LEU A 180 10.10 -10.80 -8.55
CA LEU A 180 10.01 -10.54 -9.99
C LEU A 180 10.60 -9.18 -10.36
N ASN A 181 10.14 -8.11 -9.70
CA ASN A 181 10.57 -6.76 -10.05
C ASN A 181 12.07 -6.53 -9.83
N TYR A 182 12.67 -7.18 -8.84
CA TYR A 182 14.12 -7.15 -8.63
C TYR A 182 14.87 -7.70 -9.84
N HIS A 183 14.49 -8.90 -10.31
CA HIS A 183 15.12 -9.51 -11.49
C HIS A 183 14.83 -8.73 -12.78
N ARG A 184 13.61 -8.21 -12.95
CA ARG A 184 13.25 -7.34 -14.08
C ARG A 184 14.06 -6.05 -14.11
N ILE A 185 14.29 -5.40 -12.96
CA ILE A 185 15.12 -4.18 -12.88
C ILE A 185 16.57 -4.49 -13.24
N ASN A 186 17.13 -5.61 -12.76
CA ASN A 186 18.49 -6.02 -13.12
C ASN A 186 18.63 -6.21 -14.63
N GLU A 187 17.67 -6.90 -15.26
CA GLU A 187 17.64 -7.07 -16.71
C GLU A 187 17.50 -5.73 -17.46
N VAL A 188 16.68 -4.80 -16.96
CA VAL A 188 16.58 -3.45 -17.54
C VAL A 188 17.93 -2.74 -17.51
N MET A 189 18.67 -2.83 -16.40
CA MET A 189 20.01 -2.21 -16.29
C MET A 189 20.98 -2.77 -17.32
N ASP A 190 20.96 -4.08 -17.55
CA ASP A 190 21.79 -4.73 -18.57
C ASP A 190 21.35 -4.34 -19.99
N MET A 191 20.04 -4.31 -20.25
CA MET A 191 19.49 -3.91 -21.55
C MET A 191 19.77 -2.44 -21.89
N ILE A 192 19.85 -1.54 -20.90
CA ILE A 192 20.25 -0.14 -21.12
C ILE A 192 21.68 -0.04 -21.66
N ARG A 193 22.60 -0.91 -21.21
CA ARG A 193 23.99 -0.94 -21.69
C ARG A 193 24.06 -1.39 -23.14
N ILE A 194 23.28 -2.41 -23.50
CA ILE A 194 23.26 -2.99 -24.85
C ILE A 194 22.51 -2.09 -25.84
N LYS A 195 21.35 -1.57 -25.43
CA LYS A 195 20.42 -0.78 -26.27
C LYS A 195 20.34 0.67 -25.80
N SER A 196 21.48 1.34 -25.68
CA SER A 196 21.60 2.71 -25.13
C SER A 196 20.75 3.77 -25.85
N ASN A 197 20.35 3.54 -27.10
CA ASN A 197 19.53 4.45 -27.92
C ASN A 197 18.02 4.15 -27.89
N TYR A 198 17.58 3.05 -27.28
CA TYR A 198 16.16 2.66 -27.30
C TYR A 198 15.32 3.45 -26.30
N ASN A 199 14.01 3.50 -26.49
CA ASN A 199 13.10 4.10 -25.52
C ASN A 199 13.14 3.29 -24.21
N LEU A 200 13.33 3.97 -23.07
CA LEU A 200 13.50 3.30 -21.77
C LEU A 200 12.24 2.54 -21.34
N LEU A 201 11.06 3.06 -21.66
CA LEU A 201 9.80 2.36 -21.37
C LEU A 201 9.73 1.07 -22.20
N ASN A 202 10.06 1.11 -23.49
CA ASN A 202 10.06 -0.10 -24.33
C ASN A 202 11.03 -1.16 -23.80
N ILE A 203 12.21 -0.75 -23.33
CA ILE A 203 13.15 -1.68 -22.66
C ILE A 203 12.50 -2.31 -21.43
N ALA A 204 11.81 -1.52 -20.60
CA ALA A 204 11.13 -2.04 -19.43
C ALA A 204 10.00 -3.02 -19.79
N LEU A 205 9.21 -2.72 -20.83
CA LEU A 205 8.18 -3.63 -21.32
C LEU A 205 8.80 -4.96 -21.82
N GLU A 206 9.89 -4.90 -22.60
CA GLU A 206 10.65 -6.10 -23.02
C GLU A 206 11.24 -6.90 -21.84
N CYS A 207 11.33 -6.30 -20.66
CA CYS A 207 11.79 -6.96 -19.43
C CYS A 207 10.63 -7.47 -18.55
N GLY A 208 9.38 -7.42 -19.02
CA GLY A 208 8.22 -7.96 -18.32
C GLY A 208 7.50 -6.96 -17.41
N PHE A 209 7.75 -5.66 -17.54
CA PHE A 209 6.91 -4.65 -16.89
C PHE A 209 5.65 -4.41 -17.72
N ASN A 210 4.48 -4.47 -17.10
CA ASN A 210 3.20 -4.22 -17.77
C ASN A 210 2.83 -2.72 -17.91
N SER A 211 3.56 -1.81 -17.24
CA SER A 211 3.25 -0.37 -17.26
C SER A 211 4.42 0.51 -16.84
N ALA A 212 4.38 1.79 -17.24
CA ALA A 212 5.36 2.78 -16.80
C ALA A 212 5.33 3.00 -15.27
N SER A 213 4.15 2.91 -14.65
CA SER A 213 3.97 3.11 -13.22
C SER A 213 4.54 1.96 -12.39
N SER A 214 4.37 0.70 -12.83
CA SER A 214 4.99 -0.46 -12.16
C SER A 214 6.51 -0.39 -12.25
N PHE A 215 7.03 -0.10 -13.44
CA PHE A 215 8.47 0.11 -13.66
C PHE A 215 9.04 1.25 -12.80
N HIS A 216 8.40 2.42 -12.76
CA HIS A 216 8.88 3.56 -11.98
C HIS A 216 8.98 3.24 -10.48
N ARG A 217 7.97 2.57 -9.92
CA ARG A 217 7.97 2.14 -8.50
C ARG A 217 9.09 1.15 -8.22
N ALA A 218 9.26 0.13 -9.07
CA ALA A 218 10.34 -0.84 -8.95
C ALA A 218 11.72 -0.18 -9.04
N CYS A 219 11.91 0.74 -9.99
CA CYS A 219 13.15 1.48 -10.17
C CYS A 219 13.54 2.24 -8.89
N ILE A 220 12.61 2.99 -8.31
CA ILE A 220 12.88 3.71 -7.06
C ILE A 220 13.14 2.74 -5.92
N LYS A 221 12.34 1.67 -5.79
CA LYS A 221 12.46 0.71 -4.69
C LYS A 221 13.82 0.00 -4.67
N PHE A 222 14.29 -0.48 -5.82
CA PHE A 222 15.49 -1.33 -5.87
C PHE A 222 16.78 -0.55 -6.14
N THR A 223 16.69 0.63 -6.77
CA THR A 223 17.89 1.42 -7.13
C THR A 223 18.00 2.75 -6.39
N GLY A 224 16.92 3.19 -5.72
CA GLY A 224 16.84 4.53 -5.11
C GLY A 224 16.72 5.68 -6.11
N LYS A 225 16.61 5.39 -7.41
CA LYS A 225 16.67 6.38 -8.50
C LYS A 225 15.43 6.33 -9.37
N SER A 226 15.08 7.46 -9.96
CA SER A 226 14.06 7.51 -11.02
C SER A 226 14.58 6.82 -12.30
N PRO A 227 13.71 6.29 -13.17
CA PRO A 227 14.14 5.64 -14.42
C PRO A 227 15.08 6.49 -15.27
N ARG A 228 14.81 7.79 -15.39
CA ARG A 228 15.65 8.73 -16.14
C ARG A 228 17.04 8.86 -15.53
N ASN A 229 17.13 8.97 -14.20
CA ASN A 229 18.39 9.09 -13.50
C ASN A 229 19.18 7.78 -13.57
N LEU A 230 18.50 6.63 -13.40
CA LEU A 230 19.12 5.31 -13.54
C LEU A 230 19.79 5.15 -14.91
N ARG A 231 19.07 5.47 -16.00
CA ARG A 231 19.64 5.41 -17.35
C ARG A 231 20.83 6.35 -17.51
N LYS A 232 20.74 7.58 -17.03
CA LYS A 232 21.83 8.56 -17.12
C LYS A 232 23.09 8.02 -16.44
N ASP A 233 22.96 7.50 -15.22
CA ASP A 233 24.09 7.01 -14.43
C ASP A 233 24.76 5.81 -15.10
N ILE A 234 23.99 4.86 -15.62
CA ILE A 234 24.52 3.70 -16.34
C ILE A 234 25.33 4.15 -17.57
N LEU A 235 24.79 5.08 -18.38
CA LEU A 235 25.44 5.57 -19.60
C LEU A 235 26.64 6.49 -19.35
N LEU A 236 26.76 7.07 -18.15
CA LEU A 236 27.94 7.84 -17.75
C LEU A 236 29.07 6.91 -17.31
N ASN A 237 28.75 5.90 -16.49
CA ASN A 237 29.73 4.93 -16.02
C ASN A 237 30.32 4.11 -17.18
N ASP A 238 29.50 3.74 -18.17
CA ASP A 238 29.97 2.97 -19.32
C ASP A 238 30.92 3.76 -20.23
N ARG A 239 30.69 5.07 -20.37
CA ARG A 239 31.59 5.97 -21.14
C ARG A 239 32.91 6.23 -20.43
N GLY A 240 32.92 6.34 -19.10
CA GLY A 240 34.15 6.49 -18.31
C GLY A 240 35.07 5.28 -18.44
N ASN A 241 34.50 4.08 -18.43
CA ASN A 241 35.25 2.82 -18.57
C ASN A 241 35.82 2.62 -19.99
N GLN A 242 35.16 3.17 -21.03
CA GLN A 242 35.66 3.11 -22.41
C GLN A 242 36.78 4.13 -22.70
N SER A 243 36.90 5.20 -21.91
CA SER A 243 37.98 6.19 -22.06
C SER A 243 39.29 5.83 -21.36
N GLU A 244 39.30 4.77 -20.55
CA GLU A 244 40.48 4.26 -19.84
C GLU A 244 41.11 3.02 -20.50
N LEU A 245 40.58 2.57 -21.64
CA LEU A 245 41.08 1.48 -22.49
C LEU A 245 41.64 2.04 -23.81
#